data_AF-R7SKK4-F1
#
_entry.id   AF-R7SKK4-F1
#
_cell.length_a   1.000
_cell.length_b   1.000
_cell.length_c   1.000
_cell.angle_alpha   90.00
_cell.angle_beta   90.00
_cell.angle_gamma   90.00
#
_symmetry.space_group_name_H-M   'P 1'
#
loop_
_entity.id
_entity.type
_entity.pdbx_description
1 polymer ?
#
loop_
_entity_poly.entity_id
_entity_poly.type
_entity_poly.pdbx_seq_one_letter_code
_entity_poly.pdbx_strand_id
1 'polypeptide(L)'
;LEELKQAIAFIKALENATLEESGLDPTVIERMHNPQRDGEIPDLMAPENRELRLALQQFIINGHSEQAYRDNRESFMQYDEGVVLPTYEAMQKLVQDLSGVVPIVTDMCSETCVAYTGPFAHLERCPYDSCGAPRYETRGNKRVARRTFQTHPLGPQVQALYRSRHCAKRM
;
A
#
# COMPACT_ATOMS: atom_id res chain seq x y z
N LEU A 1 -8.76 22.52 -26.80
CA LEU A 1 -10.08 21.81 -26.81
C LEU A 1 -9.98 20.44 -26.17
N GLU A 2 -8.95 19.64 -26.48
CA GLU A 2 -8.79 18.29 -25.93
C GLU A 2 -8.54 18.25 -24.42
N GLU A 3 -7.65 19.10 -23.90
CA GLU A 3 -7.40 19.22 -22.44
C GLU A 3 -8.68 19.56 -21.65
N LEU A 4 -9.54 20.40 -22.21
CA LEU A 4 -10.83 20.75 -21.59
C LEU A 4 -11.76 19.53 -21.53
N LYS A 5 -11.82 18.72 -22.59
CA LYS A 5 -12.60 17.47 -22.60
C LYS A 5 -12.07 16.49 -21.56
N GLN A 6 -10.74 16.36 -21.46
CA GLN A 6 -10.10 15.51 -20.46
C GLN A 6 -10.44 15.97 -19.04
N ALA A 7 -10.31 17.27 -18.75
CA ALA A 7 -10.67 17.84 -17.45
C ALA A 7 -12.14 17.56 -17.09
N ILE A 8 -13.07 17.77 -18.03
CA ILE A 8 -14.50 17.47 -17.83
C ILE A 8 -14.72 15.96 -17.58
N ALA A 9 -14.00 15.09 -18.27
CA ALA A 9 -14.10 13.64 -18.06
C ALA A 9 -13.62 13.25 -16.65
N PHE A 10 -12.54 13.86 -16.14
CA PHE A 10 -12.09 13.66 -14.76
C PHE A 10 -13.08 14.21 -13.74
N ILE A 11 -13.67 15.40 -13.97
CA ILE A 11 -14.71 15.95 -13.09
C ILE A 11 -15.87 14.96 -12.96
N LYS A 12 -16.38 14.45 -14.09
CA LYS A 12 -17.45 13.45 -14.09
C LYS A 12 -17.06 12.15 -13.39
N ALA A 13 -15.80 11.71 -13.53
CA ALA A 13 -15.32 10.52 -12.82
C ALA A 13 -15.29 10.74 -11.30
N LEU A 14 -14.89 11.93 -10.85
CA LEU A 14 -14.86 12.27 -9.42
C LEU A 14 -16.27 12.44 -8.82
N GLU A 15 -17.21 13.03 -9.57
CA GLU A 15 -18.61 13.18 -9.14
C GLU A 15 -19.30 11.83 -8.87
N ASN A 16 -18.89 10.78 -9.59
CA ASN A 16 -19.46 9.43 -9.46
C ASN A 16 -18.55 8.48 -8.66
N ALA A 17 -17.48 8.98 -8.04
CA ALA A 17 -16.53 8.13 -7.32
C ALA A 17 -17.18 7.48 -6.10
N THR A 18 -17.01 6.16 -5.97
CA THR A 18 -17.49 5.37 -4.84
C THR A 18 -16.32 4.69 -4.13
N LEU A 19 -16.55 4.22 -2.89
CA LEU A 19 -15.54 3.47 -2.16
C LEU A 19 -15.25 2.13 -2.86
N GLU A 20 -16.29 1.52 -3.42
CA GLU A 20 -16.27 0.25 -4.11
C GLU A 20 -15.43 0.30 -5.39
N GLU A 21 -15.38 1.46 -6.05
CA GLU A 21 -14.56 1.69 -7.25
C GLU A 21 -13.20 2.34 -6.94
N SER A 22 -12.82 2.48 -5.67
CA SER A 22 -11.57 3.14 -5.25
C SER A 22 -10.29 2.40 -5.66
N GLY A 23 -10.38 1.13 -6.04
CA GLY A 23 -9.23 0.25 -6.29
C GLY A 23 -8.67 -0.41 -5.04
N LEU A 24 -9.33 -0.26 -3.89
CA LEU A 24 -9.04 -1.04 -2.69
C LEU A 24 -9.51 -2.50 -2.86
N ASP A 25 -8.80 -3.41 -2.20
CA ASP A 25 -9.23 -4.81 -2.11
C ASP A 25 -10.60 -4.89 -1.41
N PRO A 26 -11.54 -5.75 -1.88
CA PRO A 26 -12.86 -5.90 -1.28
C PRO A 26 -12.84 -6.17 0.23
N THR A 27 -11.84 -6.89 0.74
CA THR A 27 -11.68 -7.14 2.18
C THR A 27 -11.27 -5.89 2.96
N VAL A 28 -10.55 -4.96 2.32
CA VAL A 28 -10.24 -3.65 2.90
C VAL A 28 -11.48 -2.78 2.93
N ILE A 29 -12.29 -2.80 1.86
CA ILE A 29 -13.58 -2.09 1.81
C ILE A 29 -14.54 -2.63 2.89
N GLU A 30 -14.61 -3.95 3.07
CA GLU A 30 -15.42 -4.56 4.13
C GLU A 30 -14.98 -4.09 5.52
N ARG A 31 -13.67 -4.05 5.79
CA ARG A 31 -13.11 -3.50 7.05
C ARG A 31 -13.40 -1.99 7.20
N MET A 32 -13.45 -1.26 6.09
CA MET A 32 -13.83 0.15 6.10
C MET A 32 -15.29 0.35 6.55
N HIS A 33 -16.19 -0.55 6.16
CA HIS A 33 -17.58 -0.53 6.67
C HIS A 33 -17.70 -1.11 8.08
N ASN A 34 -16.84 -2.07 8.44
CA ASN A 34 -16.88 -2.81 9.69
C ASN A 34 -15.51 -2.75 10.39
N PRO A 35 -15.16 -1.62 11.02
CA PRO A 35 -13.85 -1.44 11.62
C PRO A 35 -13.63 -2.41 12.78
N GLN A 36 -12.46 -3.04 12.78
CA GLN A 36 -12.03 -3.97 13.83
C GLN A 36 -11.92 -3.27 15.19
N ARG A 37 -12.22 -3.98 16.27
CA ARG A 37 -12.13 -3.46 17.64
C ARG A 37 -10.79 -3.78 18.28
N ASP A 38 -10.46 -3.07 19.36
CA ASP A 38 -9.22 -3.24 20.12
C ASP A 38 -8.88 -4.68 20.52
N GLY A 39 -9.89 -5.50 20.81
CA GLY A 39 -9.70 -6.90 21.22
C GLY A 39 -9.29 -7.85 20.10
N GLU A 40 -9.27 -7.40 18.84
CA GLU A 40 -8.94 -8.22 17.67
C GLU A 40 -7.47 -8.10 17.25
N ILE A 41 -6.69 -7.23 17.91
CA ILE A 41 -5.26 -7.03 17.64
C ILE A 41 -4.46 -7.89 18.63
N PRO A 42 -3.41 -8.61 18.19
CA PRO A 42 -2.54 -9.35 19.10
C PRO A 42 -1.90 -8.39 20.12
N ASP A 43 -1.89 -8.80 21.39
CA ASP A 43 -1.12 -8.09 22.41
C ASP A 43 0.38 -8.27 22.15
N LEU A 44 0.98 -7.25 21.52
CA LEU A 44 2.40 -7.25 21.18
C LEU A 44 3.33 -7.32 22.40
N MET A 45 2.80 -7.08 23.60
CA MET A 45 3.55 -7.17 24.86
C MET A 45 3.46 -8.56 25.51
N ALA A 46 2.58 -9.43 25.03
CA ALA A 46 2.46 -10.79 25.53
C ALA A 46 3.76 -11.59 25.25
N PRO A 47 4.22 -12.45 26.19
CA PRO A 47 5.49 -13.19 26.04
C PRO A 47 5.59 -14.03 24.76
N GLU A 48 4.49 -14.63 24.32
CA GLU A 48 4.37 -15.42 23.10
C GLU A 48 4.61 -14.61 21.83
N ASN A 49 4.42 -13.28 21.87
CA ASN A 49 4.60 -12.38 20.73
C ASN A 49 6.01 -11.75 20.68
N ARG A 50 6.99 -12.29 21.42
CA ARG A 50 8.36 -11.77 21.48
C ARG A 50 9.02 -11.66 20.10
N GLU A 51 8.88 -12.67 19.27
CA GLU A 51 9.47 -12.70 17.92
C GLU A 51 8.77 -11.71 16.98
N LEU A 52 7.44 -11.63 17.04
CA LEU A 52 6.65 -10.65 16.30
C LEU A 52 7.07 -9.22 16.66
N ARG A 53 7.22 -8.92 17.95
CA ARG A 53 7.68 -7.61 18.43
C ARG A 53 9.09 -7.29 17.95
N LEU A 54 10.01 -8.25 17.97
CA LEU A 54 11.36 -8.08 17.42
C LEU A 54 11.29 -7.77 15.91
N ALA A 55 10.50 -8.54 15.16
CA ALA A 55 10.35 -8.35 13.72
C ALA A 55 9.80 -6.96 13.37
N LEU A 56 8.77 -6.50 14.10
CA LEU A 56 8.19 -5.16 13.95
C LEU A 56 9.22 -4.06 14.27
N GLN A 57 9.98 -4.20 15.36
CA GLN A 57 11.02 -3.23 15.71
C GLN A 57 12.10 -3.14 14.64
N GLN A 58 12.61 -4.28 14.17
CA GLN A 58 13.59 -4.31 13.09
C GLN A 58 13.04 -3.68 11.81
N PHE A 59 11.79 -3.98 11.45
CA PHE A 59 11.16 -3.41 10.26
C PHE A 59 11.02 -1.89 10.34
N ILE A 60 10.62 -1.35 11.50
CA ILE A 60 10.49 0.10 11.70
C ILE A 60 11.86 0.79 11.64
N ILE A 61 12.87 0.24 12.33
CA ILE A 61 14.23 0.81 12.35
C ILE A 61 14.84 0.82 10.94
N ASN A 62 14.59 -0.24 10.17
CA ASN A 62 15.06 -0.38 8.79
C ASN A 62 14.09 0.18 7.74
N GLY A 63 13.06 0.95 8.15
CA GLY A 63 12.00 1.40 7.24
C GLY A 63 12.48 2.27 6.07
N HIS A 64 13.73 2.74 6.11
CA HIS A 64 14.37 3.52 5.06
C HIS A 64 15.04 2.66 3.97
N SER A 65 15.20 1.34 4.15
CA SER A 65 15.88 0.45 3.20
C SER A 65 15.39 -0.99 3.33
N GLU A 66 14.82 -1.51 2.24
CA GLU A 66 14.50 -2.93 2.11
C GLU A 66 15.74 -3.81 2.33
N GLN A 67 16.88 -3.45 1.74
CA GLN A 67 18.11 -4.22 1.86
C GLN A 67 18.60 -4.25 3.31
N ALA A 68 18.55 -3.12 4.02
CA ALA A 68 18.98 -3.06 5.42
C ALA A 68 18.12 -3.96 6.32
N TYR A 69 16.82 -4.06 6.05
CA TYR A 69 15.97 -5.03 6.73
C TYR A 69 16.40 -6.47 6.44
N ARG A 70 16.64 -6.81 5.17
CA ARG A 70 17.05 -8.16 4.75
C ARG A 70 18.38 -8.59 5.39
N ASP A 71 19.38 -7.71 5.38
CA ASP A 71 20.71 -7.99 5.96
C ASP A 71 20.64 -8.18 7.49
N ASN A 72 19.87 -7.33 8.18
CA ASN A 72 19.67 -7.44 9.62
C ASN A 72 18.88 -8.69 10.02
N ARG A 73 17.85 -9.02 9.24
CA ARG A 73 17.07 -10.25 9.40
C ARG A 73 17.97 -11.47 9.28
N GLU A 74 18.78 -11.54 8.22
CA GLU A 74 19.71 -12.65 7.99
C GLU A 74 20.74 -12.76 9.12
N SER A 75 21.38 -11.64 9.49
CA SER A 75 22.38 -11.61 10.56
C SER A 75 21.82 -12.11 11.90
N PHE A 76 20.56 -11.76 12.22
CA PHE A 76 19.92 -12.22 13.44
C PHE A 76 19.61 -13.74 13.40
N MET A 77 19.08 -14.23 12.28
CA MET A 77 18.77 -15.64 12.10
C MET A 77 20.02 -16.54 12.06
N GLN A 78 21.18 -16.00 11.68
CA GLN A 78 22.47 -16.69 11.79
C GLN A 78 22.97 -16.79 13.24
N TYR A 79 22.62 -15.81 14.09
CA TYR A 79 23.00 -15.81 15.51
C TYR A 79 22.12 -16.73 16.35
N ASP A 80 20.82 -16.78 16.07
CA ASP A 80 19.84 -17.62 16.76
C ASP A 80 19.08 -18.50 15.76
N GLU A 81 19.57 -19.72 15.56
CA GLU A 81 19.02 -20.70 14.62
C GLU A 81 17.57 -21.13 14.95
N GLY A 82 17.10 -20.85 16.17
CA GLY A 82 15.73 -21.15 16.59
C GLY A 82 14.70 -20.12 16.14
N VAL A 83 15.13 -18.95 15.66
CA VAL A 83 14.23 -17.84 15.32
C VAL A 83 14.06 -17.72 13.81
N VAL A 84 12.79 -17.61 13.37
CA VAL A 84 12.45 -17.36 11.97
C VAL A 84 11.70 -16.05 11.85
N LEU A 85 12.41 -15.00 11.42
CA LEU A 85 11.79 -13.69 11.20
C LEU A 85 11.12 -13.62 9.82
N PRO A 86 10.00 -12.89 9.65
CA PRO A 86 9.33 -12.73 8.37
C PRO A 86 10.23 -12.09 7.30
N THR A 87 9.99 -12.35 6.03
CA THR A 87 10.62 -11.60 4.92
C THR A 87 10.13 -10.15 4.88
N TYR A 88 10.80 -9.27 4.11
CA TYR A 88 10.36 -7.88 3.95
C TYR A 88 8.91 -7.77 3.46
N GLU A 89 8.54 -8.57 2.46
CA GLU A 89 7.19 -8.60 1.89
C GLU A 89 6.16 -9.11 2.91
N ALA A 90 6.53 -10.14 3.68
CA ALA A 90 5.70 -10.64 4.76
C ALA A 90 5.52 -9.59 5.87
N MET A 91 6.54 -8.79 6.17
CA MET A 91 6.41 -7.66 7.08
C MET A 91 5.50 -6.56 6.52
N GLN A 92 5.60 -6.23 5.23
CA GLN A 92 4.69 -5.26 4.61
C GLN A 92 3.24 -5.74 4.72
N LYS A 93 2.97 -7.02 4.42
CA LYS A 93 1.65 -7.64 4.57
C LYS A 93 1.17 -7.59 6.03
N LEU A 94 2.03 -8.00 6.97
CA LEU A 94 1.74 -7.99 8.40
C LEU A 94 1.41 -6.58 8.91
N VAL A 95 2.18 -5.56 8.52
CA VAL A 95 1.93 -4.16 8.93
C VAL A 95 0.63 -3.65 8.31
N GLN A 96 0.34 -3.97 7.06
CA GLN A 96 -0.94 -3.67 6.42
C GLN A 96 -2.12 -4.31 7.15
N ASP A 97 -1.98 -5.57 7.57
CA ASP A 97 -3.03 -6.30 8.28
C ASP A 97 -3.22 -5.76 9.70
N LEU A 98 -2.13 -5.50 10.43
CA LEU A 98 -2.16 -4.96 11.79
C LEU A 98 -2.66 -3.51 11.85
N SER A 99 -2.29 -2.68 10.89
CA SER A 99 -2.71 -1.27 10.87
C SER A 99 -4.04 -1.05 10.16
N GLY A 100 -4.44 -1.96 9.27
CA GLY A 100 -5.53 -1.75 8.32
C GLY A 100 -5.18 -0.78 7.18
N VAL A 101 -3.98 -0.17 7.18
CA VAL A 101 -3.56 0.83 6.20
C VAL A 101 -2.95 0.11 4.99
N VAL A 102 -3.71 0.06 3.90
CA VAL A 102 -3.31 -0.59 2.65
C VAL A 102 -3.18 0.45 1.54
N PRO A 103 -2.05 0.50 0.80
CA PRO A 103 -1.90 1.41 -0.33
C PRO A 103 -2.69 0.91 -1.55
N ILE A 104 -3.23 1.84 -2.32
CA ILE A 104 -3.71 1.60 -3.68
C ILE A 104 -2.51 1.76 -4.61
N VAL A 105 -2.17 0.70 -5.35
CA VAL A 105 -1.07 0.71 -6.32
C VAL A 105 -1.63 1.02 -7.70
N THR A 106 -1.17 2.12 -8.28
CA THR A 106 -1.66 2.61 -9.57
C THR A 106 -0.52 2.66 -10.57
N ASP A 107 -0.74 2.14 -11.77
CA ASP A 107 0.23 2.27 -12.86
C ASP A 107 0.42 3.75 -13.25
N MET A 108 1.65 4.11 -13.58
CA MET A 108 2.03 5.47 -13.95
C MET A 108 2.95 5.45 -15.18
N CYS A 109 2.94 6.54 -15.95
CA CYS A 109 3.91 6.76 -17.01
C CYS A 109 5.35 6.67 -16.45
N SER A 110 6.28 6.06 -17.19
CA SER A 110 7.68 5.94 -16.78
C SER A 110 8.32 7.30 -16.53
N GLU A 111 7.92 8.30 -17.33
CA GLU A 111 8.34 9.70 -17.26
C GLU A 111 7.50 10.53 -16.27
N THR A 112 6.67 9.89 -15.46
CA THR A 112 5.84 10.51 -14.40
C THR A 112 4.74 11.46 -14.90
N CYS A 113 4.49 11.55 -16.21
CA CYS A 113 3.57 12.54 -16.76
C CYS A 113 2.12 12.36 -16.30
N VAL A 114 1.63 11.12 -16.22
CA VAL A 114 0.26 10.78 -15.81
C VAL A 114 0.23 9.47 -15.03
N ALA A 115 -0.71 9.36 -14.09
CA ALA A 115 -1.20 8.08 -13.59
C ALA A 115 -2.31 7.55 -14.50
N TYR A 116 -2.37 6.23 -14.69
CA TYR A 116 -3.39 5.59 -15.51
C TYR A 116 -4.65 5.30 -14.69
N THR A 117 -5.40 6.36 -14.37
CA THR A 117 -6.66 6.32 -13.59
C THR A 117 -7.80 6.98 -14.36
N GLY A 118 -9.04 6.74 -13.91
CA GLY A 118 -10.23 7.40 -14.45
C GLY A 118 -10.30 7.28 -15.98
N PRO A 119 -10.46 8.39 -16.73
CA PRO A 119 -10.45 8.40 -18.19
C PRO A 119 -9.20 7.79 -18.84
N PHE A 120 -8.07 7.72 -18.14
CA PHE A 120 -6.82 7.16 -18.65
C PHE A 120 -6.59 5.69 -18.25
N ALA A 121 -7.51 5.06 -17.51
CA ALA A 121 -7.33 3.71 -16.97
C ALA A 121 -7.04 2.63 -18.03
N HIS A 122 -7.59 2.79 -19.24
CA HIS A 122 -7.43 1.84 -20.34
C HIS A 122 -6.28 2.17 -21.30
N LEU A 123 -5.57 3.28 -21.08
CA LEU A 123 -4.46 3.65 -21.95
C LEU A 123 -3.26 2.74 -21.73
N GLU A 124 -2.64 2.32 -22.83
CA GLU A 124 -1.41 1.53 -22.83
C GLU A 124 -0.16 2.37 -23.10
N ARG A 125 -0.35 3.65 -23.43
CA ARG A 125 0.69 4.64 -23.70
C ARG A 125 0.31 5.97 -23.07
N CYS A 126 1.31 6.78 -22.75
CA CYS A 126 1.11 8.14 -22.27
C CYS A 126 0.31 8.95 -23.31
N PRO A 127 -0.78 9.64 -22.92
CA PRO A 127 -1.62 10.40 -23.85
C PRO A 127 -0.98 11.70 -24.35
N TYR A 128 0.14 12.12 -23.78
CA TYR A 128 0.85 13.32 -24.23
C TYR A 128 1.75 13.00 -25.42
N ASP A 129 1.57 13.73 -26.52
CA ASP A 129 2.33 13.58 -27.77
C ASP A 129 3.84 13.75 -27.57
N SER A 130 4.26 14.60 -26.62
CA SER A 130 5.66 14.81 -26.26
C SER A 130 6.31 13.63 -25.52
N CYS A 131 5.51 12.67 -25.03
CA CYS A 131 5.98 11.53 -24.26
C CYS A 131 5.71 10.22 -24.98
N GLY A 132 4.43 9.87 -25.22
CA GLY A 132 4.01 8.63 -25.89
C GLY A 132 4.53 7.32 -25.27
N ALA A 133 5.17 7.37 -24.09
CA ALA A 133 5.88 6.25 -23.51
C ALA A 133 4.93 5.08 -23.23
N PRO A 134 5.34 3.82 -23.51
CA PRO A 134 4.52 2.67 -23.17
C PRO A 134 4.34 2.56 -21.66
N ARG A 135 3.12 2.20 -21.24
CA ARG A 135 2.77 1.92 -19.84
C ARG A 135 3.48 0.68 -19.32
N TYR A 136 3.60 -0.32 -20.18
CA TYR A 136 4.09 -1.65 -19.82
C TYR A 136 5.40 -1.99 -20.52
N GLU A 137 6.17 -2.85 -19.88
CA GLU A 137 7.30 -3.57 -20.48
C GLU A 137 7.13 -5.08 -20.23
N THR A 138 7.88 -5.88 -20.99
CA THR A 138 7.89 -7.33 -20.83
C THR A 138 9.10 -7.73 -20.01
N ARG A 139 8.89 -8.34 -18.84
CA ARG A 139 9.93 -8.93 -18.01
C ARG A 139 9.73 -10.44 -17.96
N GLY A 140 10.61 -11.20 -18.60
CA GLY A 140 10.39 -12.63 -18.86
C GLY A 140 9.14 -12.84 -19.72
N ASN A 141 8.15 -13.58 -19.21
CA ASN A 141 6.87 -13.82 -19.89
C ASN A 141 5.71 -12.97 -19.32
N LYS A 142 6.00 -11.97 -18.48
CA LYS A 142 4.99 -11.14 -17.82
C LYS A 142 5.01 -9.71 -18.36
N ARG A 143 3.81 -9.18 -18.60
CA ARG A 143 3.58 -7.75 -18.85
C ARG A 143 3.54 -7.02 -17.51
N VAL A 144 4.46 -6.10 -17.28
CA VAL A 144 4.62 -5.40 -15.99
C VAL A 144 4.60 -3.88 -16.25
N ALA A 145 3.93 -3.12 -15.38
CA ALA A 145 3.93 -1.67 -15.48
C ALA A 145 5.36 -1.15 -15.28
N ARG A 146 5.78 -0.21 -16.13
CA ARG A 146 7.14 0.35 -16.09
C ARG A 146 7.36 1.23 -14.86
N ARG A 147 6.28 1.79 -14.31
CA ARG A 147 6.27 2.57 -13.09
C ARG A 147 4.91 2.48 -12.42
N THR A 148 4.90 2.53 -11.11
CA THR A 148 3.70 2.61 -10.29
C THR A 148 3.82 3.76 -9.29
N PHE A 149 2.70 4.21 -8.76
CA PHE A 149 2.60 5.12 -7.63
C PHE A 149 1.69 4.51 -6.56
N GLN A 150 1.94 4.84 -5.30
CA GLN A 150 1.16 4.34 -4.17
C GLN A 150 0.35 5.47 -3.54
N THR A 151 -0.97 5.35 -3.61
CA THR A 151 -1.88 6.24 -2.89
C THR A 151 -2.23 5.61 -1.55
N HIS A 152 -1.94 6.32 -0.46
CA HIS A 152 -2.35 5.90 0.89
C HIS A 152 -3.68 6.58 1.22
N PRO A 153 -4.83 5.89 1.11
CA PRO A 153 -6.13 6.51 1.33
C PRO A 153 -6.27 6.99 2.78
N LEU A 154 -6.96 8.12 2.95
CA LEU A 154 -7.18 8.71 4.27
C LEU A 154 -8.06 7.84 5.17
N GLY A 155 -9.09 7.19 4.59
CA GLY A 155 -10.07 6.40 5.33
C GLY A 155 -9.45 5.36 6.27
N PRO A 156 -8.64 4.40 5.76
CA PRO A 156 -7.99 3.41 6.60
C PRO A 156 -7.06 3.99 7.67
N GLN A 157 -6.41 5.13 7.38
CA GLN A 157 -5.55 5.81 8.36
C GLN A 157 -6.37 6.39 9.51
N VAL A 158 -7.50 7.05 9.21
CA VAL A 158 -8.41 7.56 10.24
C VAL A 158 -8.96 6.41 11.06
N GLN A 159 -9.38 5.30 10.44
CA GLN A 159 -9.84 4.13 11.19
C GLN A 159 -8.77 3.60 12.14
N ALA A 160 -7.51 3.47 11.68
CA ALA A 160 -6.41 3.01 12.52
C ALA A 160 -6.18 3.92 13.74
N LEU A 161 -6.29 5.25 13.57
CA LEU A 161 -6.09 6.24 14.63
C LEU A 161 -7.21 6.21 15.68
N TYR A 162 -8.45 5.99 15.26
CA TYR A 162 -9.63 5.95 16.14
C TYR A 162 -10.00 4.55 16.61
N ARG A 163 -9.28 3.53 16.17
CA ARG A 163 -9.54 2.12 16.50
C ARG A 163 -9.58 1.86 18.00
N SER A 164 -8.65 2.46 18.74
CA SER A 164 -8.58 2.30 20.20
C SER A 164 -9.11 3.47 20.98
N ARG A 165 -9.79 3.17 22.10
CA ARG A 165 -10.30 4.23 22.98
C ARG A 165 -9.16 5.11 23.51
N HIS A 166 -7.98 4.53 23.74
CA HIS A 166 -6.81 5.27 24.18
C HIS A 166 -6.30 6.23 23.10
N CYS A 167 -6.13 5.75 21.86
CA CYS A 167 -5.67 6.57 20.74
C CYS A 167 -6.71 7.62 20.34
N ALA A 168 -8.00 7.26 20.28
CA ALA A 168 -9.09 8.16 19.93
C ALA A 168 -9.20 9.36 20.88
N LYS A 169 -8.81 9.22 22.16
CA LYS A 169 -8.78 10.33 23.12
C LYS A 169 -7.62 11.31 22.91
N ARG A 170 -6.62 10.93 22.13
CA ARG A 170 -5.38 11.69 21.90
C ARG A 170 -5.36 12.39 20.54
N MET A 171 -6.35 12.13 19.69
CA MET A 171 -6.58 12.81 18.41
C MET A 171 -7.49 14.00 18.62
#